data_AF-A0A3D5CR66-F1
#
_entry.id   AF-A0A3D5CR66-F1
#
_cell.length_a   1.000
_cell.length_b   1.000
_cell.length_c   1.000
_cell.angle_alpha   90.00
_cell.angle_beta   90.00
_cell.angle_gamma   90.00
#
_symmetry.space_group_name_H-M   'P 1'
#
loop_
_entity.id
_entity.type
_entity.pdbx_description
1 polymer ?
#
loop_
_entity_poly.entity_id
_entity_poly.type
_entity_poly.pdbx_seq_one_letter_code
_entity_poly.pdbx_strand_id
1 'polypeptide(L)'
;LVGYPVLMTADITLYKADIVPVGVDQQSHIEFAREIVRTFNYRTKRQVLIEPQMKNTDFPKVLGTDGKKKMGKSENNHIELSLTPEETNKVVSTMVTDPQRVRRTDPGNPEVCNVFTLHKYFSHDDKVASIDTECRNAGIGCVDCKRMLADELNDHLGPFRERRAELSRNPQYIWDILYDGADRAQKIASKTIAEVKSATGIA
;
A
#
# COMPACT_ATOMS: atom_id res chain seq x y z
N LEU A 1 -23.66 1.29 0.56
CA LEU A 1 -22.49 2.21 0.63
C LEU A 1 -22.56 3.20 1.80
N VAL A 2 -23.71 3.81 2.13
CA VAL A 2 -23.82 4.79 3.24
C VAL A 2 -23.36 4.25 4.61
N GLY A 3 -23.53 2.95 4.89
CA GLY A 3 -23.10 2.34 6.15
C GLY A 3 -21.62 1.92 6.22
N TYR A 4 -20.85 2.06 5.14
CA TYR A 4 -19.45 1.59 5.11
C TYR A 4 -18.55 2.27 6.15
N PRO A 5 -18.58 3.60 6.35
CA PRO A 5 -17.77 4.25 7.37
C PRO A 5 -18.13 3.80 8.80
N VAL A 6 -19.39 3.41 9.04
CA VAL A 6 -19.83 2.87 10.34
C VAL A 6 -19.23 1.48 10.57
N LEU A 7 -19.25 0.61 9.56
CA LEU A 7 -18.60 -0.71 9.64
C LEU A 7 -17.09 -0.57 9.88
N MET A 8 -16.42 0.31 9.14
CA MET A 8 -14.99 0.59 9.33
C MET A 8 -14.68 1.13 10.73
N THR A 9 -15.56 1.97 11.29
CA THR A 9 -15.44 2.44 12.68
C THR A 9 -15.58 1.30 13.67
N ALA A 10 -16.51 0.37 13.43
CA ALA A 10 -16.65 -0.82 14.25
C ALA A 10 -15.36 -1.66 14.20
N ASP A 11 -14.79 -1.89 13.02
CA ASP A 11 -13.53 -2.63 12.87
C ASP A 11 -12.38 -1.98 13.65
N ILE A 12 -12.24 -0.66 13.62
CA ILE A 12 -11.21 0.07 14.36
C ILE A 12 -11.42 -0.06 15.87
N THR A 13 -12.64 0.18 16.34
CA THR A 13 -12.95 0.30 17.76
C THR A 13 -13.06 -1.05 18.47
N LEU A 14 -13.48 -2.10 17.75
CA LEU A 14 -13.63 -3.47 18.27
C LEU A 14 -12.30 -4.01 18.82
N TYR A 15 -11.19 -3.66 18.17
CA TYR A 15 -9.85 -4.08 18.57
C TYR A 15 -9.09 -3.03 19.40
N LYS A 16 -9.76 -1.96 19.85
CA LYS A 16 -9.15 -0.87 20.63
C LYS A 16 -7.93 -0.25 19.92
N ALA A 17 -7.98 -0.12 18.60
CA ALA A 17 -6.87 0.45 17.84
C ALA A 17 -6.72 1.94 18.17
N ASP A 18 -5.54 2.32 18.65
CA ASP A 18 -5.13 3.69 18.93
C ASP A 18 -4.45 4.36 17.73
N ILE A 19 -3.90 3.57 16.81
CA ILE A 19 -3.24 4.03 15.59
C ILE A 19 -3.76 3.21 14.39
N VAL A 20 -4.17 3.91 13.32
CA VAL A 20 -4.64 3.29 12.08
C VAL A 20 -3.82 3.84 10.90
N PRO A 21 -3.00 3.00 10.24
CA PRO A 21 -2.25 3.40 9.05
C PRO A 21 -3.20 3.51 7.86
N VAL A 22 -3.34 4.71 7.29
CA VAL A 22 -4.20 4.95 6.14
C VAL A 22 -3.61 5.99 5.20
N GLY A 23 -4.04 5.96 3.94
CA GLY A 23 -3.74 7.02 2.98
C GLY A 23 -4.51 8.30 3.29
N VAL A 24 -4.03 9.43 2.74
CA VAL A 24 -4.66 10.76 2.89
C VAL A 24 -6.12 10.76 2.46
N ASP A 25 -6.48 9.92 1.49
CA ASP A 25 -7.85 9.74 1.00
C ASP A 25 -8.83 9.15 2.01
N GLN A 26 -8.34 8.58 3.12
CA GLN A 26 -9.17 7.95 4.16
C GLN A 26 -9.32 8.81 5.42
N GLN A 27 -8.76 10.03 5.44
CA GLN A 27 -8.79 10.91 6.61
C GLN A 27 -10.22 11.18 7.10
N SER A 28 -11.17 11.34 6.19
CA SER A 28 -12.59 11.56 6.53
C SER A 28 -13.22 10.37 7.27
N HIS A 29 -12.82 9.13 6.96
CA HIS A 29 -13.29 7.95 7.66
C HIS A 29 -12.71 7.85 9.07
N ILE A 30 -11.45 8.25 9.26
CA ILE A 30 -10.84 8.31 10.60
C ILE A 30 -11.53 9.37 11.46
N GLU A 31 -11.78 10.58 10.94
CA GLU A 31 -12.48 11.60 11.72
C GLU A 31 -13.92 11.21 12.05
N PHE A 32 -14.61 10.52 11.14
CA PHE A 32 -15.91 9.93 11.43
C PHE A 32 -15.83 8.91 12.58
N ALA A 33 -14.82 8.04 12.59
CA ALA A 33 -14.60 7.08 13.67
C ALA A 33 -14.34 7.78 15.01
N ARG A 34 -13.51 8.83 15.02
CA ARG A 34 -13.22 9.64 16.21
C ARG A 34 -14.49 10.30 16.78
N GLU A 35 -15.34 10.84 15.91
CA GLU A 35 -16.61 11.45 16.33
C GLU A 35 -17.59 10.44 16.94
N ILE A 36 -17.68 9.24 16.36
CA ILE A 36 -18.48 8.14 16.93
C ILE A 36 -17.93 7.75 18.30
N VAL A 37 -16.61 7.59 18.45
CA VAL A 37 -15.97 7.24 19.72
C VAL A 37 -16.26 8.28 20.79
N ARG A 38 -16.04 9.57 20.49
CA ARG A 38 -16.34 10.68 21.41
C ARG A 38 -17.80 10.69 21.81
N THR A 39 -18.71 10.56 20.84
CA THR A 39 -20.16 10.53 21.08
C THR A 39 -20.56 9.36 21.96
N PHE A 40 -20.04 8.15 21.69
CA PHE A 40 -20.33 6.95 22.46
C PHE A 40 -19.88 7.11 23.91
N ASN A 41 -18.63 7.53 24.12
CA ASN A 41 -18.06 7.70 25.46
C ASN A 41 -18.80 8.80 26.23
N TYR A 42 -19.17 9.90 25.57
CA TYR A 42 -19.97 10.97 26.16
C TYR A 42 -21.37 10.50 26.58
N ARG A 43 -22.10 9.81 25.69
CA ARG A 43 -23.48 9.34 25.96
C ARG A 43 -23.54 8.28 27.05
N THR A 44 -22.57 7.37 27.08
CA THR A 44 -22.48 6.32 28.11
C THR A 44 -21.83 6.80 29.41
N LYS A 45 -21.22 8.00 29.41
CA LYS A 45 -20.42 8.56 30.51
C LYS A 45 -19.29 7.61 30.96
N ARG A 46 -18.73 6.85 30.03
CA ARG A 46 -17.65 5.87 30.26
C ARG A 46 -16.61 5.96 29.16
N GLN A 47 -15.33 5.83 29.51
CA GLN A 47 -14.23 5.75 28.54
C GLN A 47 -14.04 4.31 28.10
N VAL A 48 -14.93 3.85 27.22
CA VAL A 48 -14.89 2.46 26.72
C VAL A 48 -14.07 2.39 25.44
N LEU A 49 -14.38 3.22 24.45
CA LEU A 49 -13.72 3.15 23.15
C LEU A 49 -12.49 4.08 23.11
N ILE A 50 -11.46 3.70 22.35
CA ILE A 50 -10.25 4.48 22.17
C ILE A 50 -10.39 5.31 20.89
N GLU A 51 -10.01 6.58 20.96
CA GLU A 51 -10.02 7.47 19.80
C GLU A 51 -8.81 7.15 18.89
N PRO A 52 -9.03 6.67 17.66
CA PRO A 52 -7.95 6.28 16.77
C PRO A 52 -7.20 7.50 16.23
N GLN A 53 -5.88 7.40 16.16
CA GLN A 53 -5.00 8.35 15.48
C GLN A 53 -4.66 7.85 14.08
N MET A 54 -4.65 8.78 13.13
CA MET A 54 -4.20 8.50 11.77
C MET A 54 -2.67 8.41 11.71
N LYS A 55 -2.14 7.37 11.08
CA LYS A 55 -0.73 7.31 10.69
C LYS A 55 -0.61 7.38 9.17
N ASN A 56 -0.13 8.51 8.66
CA ASN A 56 0.12 8.69 7.24
C ASN A 56 1.31 7.84 6.78
N THR A 57 1.24 7.38 5.54
CA THR A 57 2.38 6.79 4.83
C THR A 57 3.20 7.89 4.16
N ASP A 58 4.53 7.77 4.16
CA ASP A 58 5.44 8.73 3.49
C ASP A 58 5.23 8.79 1.96
N PHE A 59 4.59 7.76 1.39
CA PHE A 59 4.32 7.63 -0.03
C PHE A 59 2.82 7.52 -0.29
N PRO A 60 2.11 8.63 -0.47
CA PRO A 60 0.65 8.61 -0.54
C PRO A 60 0.11 7.94 -1.82
N LYS A 61 0.92 7.85 -2.88
CA LYS A 61 0.46 7.35 -4.19
C LYS A 61 1.60 6.82 -5.06
N VAL A 62 1.43 5.60 -5.56
CA VAL A 62 2.23 5.02 -6.64
C VAL A 62 1.43 5.11 -7.94
N LEU A 63 2.02 5.70 -8.99
CA LEU A 63 1.41 5.77 -10.31
C LEU A 63 1.51 4.42 -11.02
N GLY A 64 0.52 4.11 -11.85
CA GLY A 64 0.54 2.91 -12.67
C GLY A 64 1.57 3.01 -13.79
N THR A 65 1.74 1.93 -14.55
CA THR A 65 2.67 1.86 -15.69
C THR A 65 2.39 2.94 -16.75
N ASP A 66 1.17 3.46 -16.81
CA ASP A 66 0.72 4.56 -17.67
C ASP A 66 1.24 5.96 -17.26
N GLY A 67 1.80 6.10 -16.04
CA GLY A 67 2.26 7.38 -15.49
C GLY A 67 1.16 8.43 -15.22
N LYS A 68 -0.12 8.05 -15.26
CA LYS A 68 -1.27 8.97 -15.15
C LYS A 68 -2.13 8.69 -13.94
N LYS A 69 -2.64 7.45 -13.84
CA LYS A 69 -3.56 7.06 -12.78
C LYS A 69 -2.81 6.38 -11.64
N LYS A 70 -3.46 6.28 -10.48
CA LYS A 70 -2.96 5.42 -9.38
C LYS A 70 -2.84 3.99 -9.93
N MET A 71 -1.79 3.29 -9.53
CA MET A 71 -1.62 1.89 -9.87
C MET A 71 -2.82 1.08 -9.37
N GLY A 72 -3.44 0.30 -10.25
CA GLY A 72 -4.63 -0.49 -9.91
C GLY A 72 -4.96 -1.58 -10.92
N LYS A 73 -5.57 -2.66 -10.44
CA LYS A 73 -6.01 -3.80 -11.27
C LYS A 73 -7.10 -3.39 -12.27
N SER A 74 -8.06 -2.56 -11.82
CA SER A 74 -9.17 -2.08 -12.67
C SER A 74 -8.73 -1.24 -13.86
N GLU A 75 -7.58 -0.56 -13.73
CA GLU A 75 -7.00 0.28 -14.79
C GLU A 75 -5.99 -0.50 -15.65
N ASN A 76 -5.76 -1.78 -15.33
CA ASN A 76 -4.77 -2.64 -15.97
C ASN A 76 -3.37 -1.99 -16.11
N ASN A 77 -2.98 -1.17 -15.14
CA ASN A 77 -1.72 -0.42 -15.14
C ASN A 77 -0.82 -0.81 -13.95
N HIS A 78 -0.96 -2.05 -13.47
CA HIS A 78 -0.31 -2.53 -12.25
C HIS A 78 0.87 -3.46 -12.53
N ILE A 79 1.81 -3.51 -11.58
CA ILE A 79 2.88 -4.50 -11.52
C ILE A 79 2.51 -5.45 -10.39
N GLU A 80 2.13 -6.69 -10.71
CA GLU A 80 1.69 -7.63 -9.69
C GLU A 80 2.89 -8.30 -8.98
N LEU A 81 2.81 -8.44 -7.66
CA LEU A 81 3.89 -9.01 -6.84
C LEU A 81 4.22 -10.47 -7.22
N SER A 82 3.25 -11.19 -7.78
CA SER A 82 3.41 -12.58 -8.18
C SER A 82 3.89 -12.78 -9.62
N LEU A 83 4.15 -11.71 -10.37
CA LEU A 83 4.72 -11.83 -11.72
C LEU A 83 6.07 -12.54 -11.66
N THR A 84 6.34 -13.38 -12.65
CA THR A 84 7.68 -13.94 -12.92
C THR A 84 8.68 -12.84 -13.29
N PRO A 85 10.00 -13.12 -13.22
CA PRO A 85 11.00 -12.16 -13.68
C PRO A 85 10.77 -11.67 -15.11
N GLU A 86 10.41 -12.58 -16.01
CA GLU A 86 10.15 -12.29 -17.42
C GLU A 86 8.90 -11.43 -17.60
N GLU A 87 7.84 -11.71 -16.85
CA GLU A 87 6.62 -10.90 -16.87
C GLU A 87 6.85 -9.50 -16.29
N THR A 88 7.62 -9.37 -15.20
CA THR A 88 8.03 -8.07 -14.65
C THR A 88 8.80 -7.28 -15.69
N ASN A 89 9.79 -7.89 -16.36
CA ASN A 89 10.55 -7.24 -17.43
C ASN A 89 9.63 -6.74 -18.55
N LYS A 90 8.69 -7.58 -18.97
CA LYS A 90 7.71 -7.22 -20.01
C LYS A 90 6.84 -6.04 -19.57
N VAL A 91 6.28 -6.06 -18.37
CA VAL A 91 5.43 -4.97 -17.87
C VAL A 91 6.23 -3.67 -17.74
N VAL A 92 7.42 -3.70 -17.12
CA VAL A 92 8.29 -2.54 -16.94
C VAL A 92 8.71 -1.94 -18.29
N SER A 93 8.96 -2.77 -19.30
CA SER A 93 9.31 -2.30 -20.65
C SER A 93 8.23 -1.38 -21.26
N THR A 94 6.96 -1.58 -20.92
CA THR A 94 5.82 -0.78 -21.42
C THR A 94 5.59 0.53 -20.69
N MET A 95 6.28 0.76 -19.56
CA MET A 95 6.03 1.94 -18.73
C MET A 95 6.25 3.25 -19.47
N VAL A 96 5.42 4.25 -19.19
CA VAL A 96 5.59 5.60 -19.71
C VAL A 96 6.80 6.26 -19.04
N THR A 97 7.65 6.89 -19.84
CA THR A 97 8.78 7.72 -19.40
C THR A 97 8.47 9.20 -19.65
N ASP A 98 9.48 10.06 -19.59
CA ASP A 98 9.36 11.45 -20.04
C ASP A 98 8.83 11.54 -21.49
N PRO A 99 7.64 12.12 -21.72
CA PRO A 99 7.06 12.26 -23.05
C PRO A 99 7.84 13.20 -23.98
N GLN A 100 8.65 14.12 -23.42
CA GLN A 100 9.46 15.07 -24.20
C GLN A 100 10.73 14.43 -24.75
N ARG A 101 11.16 13.29 -24.20
CA ARG A 101 12.33 12.55 -24.65
C ARG A 101 11.99 11.61 -25.81
N VAL A 102 11.97 12.16 -27.03
CA VAL A 102 11.56 11.44 -28.25
C VAL A 102 12.66 10.50 -28.75
N ARG A 103 13.94 10.93 -28.69
CA ARG A 103 15.09 10.16 -29.17
C ARG A 103 16.03 9.83 -28.02
N ARG A 104 16.85 8.77 -28.19
CA ARG A 104 17.87 8.38 -27.21
C ARG A 104 18.83 9.54 -26.88
N THR A 105 19.19 10.33 -27.89
CA THR A 105 20.11 11.48 -27.79
C THR A 105 19.47 12.73 -27.19
N ASP A 106 18.15 12.75 -27.03
CA ASP A 106 17.47 13.88 -26.41
C ASP A 106 17.64 13.78 -24.89
N PRO A 107 17.97 14.88 -24.20
CA PRO A 107 18.04 14.90 -22.75
C PRO A 107 16.65 14.67 -22.16
N GLY A 108 16.57 13.89 -21.08
CA GLY A 108 15.32 13.65 -20.36
C GLY A 108 15.18 14.50 -19.10
N ASN A 109 13.95 14.57 -18.60
CA ASN A 109 13.64 15.13 -17.29
C ASN A 109 13.16 14.03 -16.32
N PRO A 110 14.02 13.58 -15.39
CA PRO A 110 13.68 12.57 -14.39
C PRO A 110 12.46 12.93 -13.51
N GLU A 111 12.21 14.22 -13.25
CA GLU A 111 11.11 14.65 -12.36
C GLU A 111 9.70 14.41 -12.94
N VAL A 112 9.58 14.25 -14.25
CA VAL A 112 8.31 13.91 -14.92
C VAL A 112 8.25 12.46 -15.37
N CYS A 113 9.30 11.67 -15.08
CA CYS A 113 9.44 10.30 -15.54
C CYS A 113 8.95 9.30 -14.48
N ASN A 114 7.89 8.56 -14.80
CA ASN A 114 7.33 7.55 -13.90
C ASN A 114 8.32 6.42 -13.56
N VAL A 115 9.15 6.00 -14.52
CA VAL A 115 10.21 5.00 -14.31
C VAL A 115 11.21 5.50 -13.27
N PHE A 116 11.60 6.77 -13.33
CA PHE A 116 12.52 7.35 -12.37
C PHE A 116 11.92 7.45 -10.96
N THR A 117 10.63 7.76 -10.86
CA THR A 117 9.90 7.71 -9.57
C THR A 117 9.99 6.34 -8.92
N LEU A 118 9.87 5.24 -9.69
CA LEU A 118 10.03 3.89 -9.13
C LEU A 118 11.47 3.56 -8.75
N HIS A 119 12.47 4.09 -9.47
CA HIS A 119 13.87 3.96 -9.04
C HIS A 119 14.11 4.55 -7.64
N LYS A 120 13.48 5.68 -7.31
CA LYS A 120 13.56 6.27 -5.96
C LYS A 120 12.99 5.35 -4.85
N TYR A 121 12.23 4.31 -5.19
CA TYR A 121 11.67 3.36 -4.24
C TYR A 121 12.43 2.04 -4.15
N PHE A 122 12.97 1.56 -5.28
CA PHE A 122 13.51 0.20 -5.38
C PHE A 122 15.03 0.16 -5.55
N SER A 123 15.65 1.23 -6.06
CA SER A 123 17.08 1.27 -6.33
C SER A 123 17.84 1.98 -5.21
N HIS A 124 19.12 1.64 -5.06
CA HIS A 124 20.03 2.33 -4.16
C HIS A 124 20.29 3.80 -4.57
N ASP A 125 20.53 4.66 -3.58
CA ASP A 125 20.67 6.12 -3.75
C ASP A 125 21.78 6.52 -4.76
N ASP A 126 22.88 5.77 -4.79
CA ASP A 126 23.99 5.97 -5.73
C ASP A 126 23.57 5.71 -7.18
N LYS A 127 22.81 4.63 -7.41
CA LYS A 127 22.23 4.30 -8.71
C LYS A 127 21.17 5.33 -9.12
N VAL A 128 20.34 5.79 -8.19
CA VAL A 128 19.37 6.86 -8.46
C VAL A 128 20.07 8.15 -8.91
N ALA A 129 21.13 8.56 -8.21
CA ALA A 129 21.92 9.75 -8.55
C ALA A 129 22.60 9.61 -9.93
N SER A 130 23.13 8.43 -10.23
CA SER A 130 23.71 8.13 -11.54
C SER A 130 22.66 8.20 -12.66
N ILE A 131 21.49 7.59 -12.46
CA ILE A 131 20.40 7.60 -13.45
C ILE A 131 19.88 9.02 -13.68
N ASP A 132 19.76 9.85 -12.64
CA ASP A 132 19.37 11.26 -12.78
C ASP A 132 20.34 12.00 -13.71
N THR A 133 21.63 11.88 -13.42
CA THR A 133 22.71 12.53 -14.18
C THR A 133 22.72 12.06 -15.63
N GLU A 134 22.72 10.75 -15.86
CA GLU A 134 22.82 10.17 -17.19
C GLU A 134 21.55 10.40 -18.03
N CYS A 135 20.37 10.46 -17.42
CA CYS A 135 19.13 10.79 -18.11
C CYS A 135 19.14 12.24 -18.62
N ARG A 136 19.58 13.19 -17.78
CA ARG A 136 19.70 14.61 -18.14
C ARG A 136 20.75 14.86 -19.22
N ASN A 137 21.83 14.07 -19.23
CA ASN A 137 22.92 14.18 -20.21
C ASN A 137 22.71 13.32 -21.46
N ALA A 138 21.57 12.62 -21.57
CA ALA A 138 21.31 11.64 -22.62
C ALA A 138 22.36 10.50 -22.74
N GLY A 139 23.05 10.18 -21.64
CA GLY A 139 24.07 9.13 -21.58
C GLY A 139 23.48 7.70 -21.55
N ILE A 140 22.31 7.52 -20.95
CA ILE A 140 21.54 6.25 -20.97
C ILE A 140 20.21 6.39 -21.71
N GLY A 141 19.78 5.37 -22.45
CA GLY A 141 18.46 5.35 -23.09
C GLY A 141 17.33 4.98 -22.13
N CYS A 142 16.09 5.35 -22.46
CA CYS A 142 14.90 4.96 -21.68
C CYS A 142 14.73 3.43 -21.59
N VAL A 143 15.13 2.69 -22.63
CA VAL A 143 15.09 1.22 -22.64
C VAL A 143 16.08 0.65 -21.62
N ASP A 144 17.30 1.19 -21.57
CA ASP A 144 18.33 0.77 -20.62
C ASP A 144 17.90 1.09 -19.18
N CYS A 145 17.38 2.30 -18.96
CA CYS A 145 16.82 2.73 -17.66
C CYS A 145 15.70 1.79 -17.18
N LYS A 146 14.75 1.44 -18.04
CA LYS A 146 13.69 0.46 -17.73
C LYS A 146 14.24 -0.92 -17.41
N ARG A 147 15.26 -1.38 -18.11
CA ARG A 147 15.91 -2.66 -17.82
C ARG A 147 16.55 -2.65 -16.44
N MET A 148 17.27 -1.59 -16.10
CA MET A 148 17.84 -1.41 -14.76
C MET A 148 16.74 -1.43 -13.69
N LEU A 149 15.60 -0.78 -13.91
CA LEU A 149 14.48 -0.83 -12.97
C LEU A 149 13.92 -2.25 -12.82
N ALA A 150 13.79 -2.97 -13.93
CA ALA A 150 13.24 -4.32 -13.93
C ALA A 150 14.16 -5.31 -13.17
N ASP A 151 15.47 -5.14 -13.30
CA ASP A 151 16.47 -5.91 -12.55
C ASP A 151 16.32 -5.65 -11.03
N GLU A 152 16.26 -4.38 -10.62
CA GLU A 152 16.07 -3.99 -9.20
C GLU A 152 14.73 -4.49 -8.62
N LEU A 153 13.65 -4.39 -9.40
CA LEU A 153 12.36 -4.95 -9.03
C LEU A 153 12.42 -6.46 -8.88
N ASN A 154 13.14 -7.16 -9.75
CA ASN A 154 13.25 -8.62 -9.69
C ASN A 154 14.07 -9.08 -8.50
N ASP A 155 15.16 -8.39 -8.19
CA ASP A 155 15.98 -8.65 -7.00
C ASP A 155 15.17 -8.40 -5.73
N HIS A 156 14.44 -7.28 -5.67
CA HIS A 156 13.58 -6.97 -4.54
C HIS A 156 12.41 -7.94 -4.37
N LEU A 157 11.78 -8.37 -5.49
CA LEU A 157 10.62 -9.27 -5.47
C LEU A 157 10.98 -10.75 -5.37
N GLY A 158 12.24 -11.13 -5.62
CA GLY A 158 12.73 -12.51 -5.55
C GLY A 158 12.36 -13.23 -4.25
N PRO A 159 12.73 -12.68 -3.07
CA PRO A 159 12.39 -13.29 -1.79
C PRO A 159 10.87 -13.47 -1.56
N PHE A 160 10.05 -12.54 -2.04
CA PHE A 160 8.60 -12.65 -1.93
C PHE A 160 8.02 -13.77 -2.81
N ARG A 161 8.56 -13.95 -4.02
CA ARG A 161 8.17 -15.03 -4.93
C ARG A 161 8.54 -16.39 -4.36
N GLU A 162 9.75 -16.53 -3.83
CA GLU A 162 10.21 -17.74 -3.15
C GLU A 162 9.28 -18.07 -1.97
N ARG A 163 9.04 -17.09 -1.09
CA ARG A 163 8.17 -17.29 0.06
C ARG A 163 6.74 -17.65 -0.33
N ARG A 164 6.20 -17.03 -1.38
CA ARG A 164 4.89 -17.39 -1.94
C ARG A 164 4.89 -18.84 -2.45
N ALA A 165 5.93 -19.25 -3.17
CA ALA A 165 6.04 -20.61 -3.70
C ALA A 165 6.11 -21.65 -2.56
N GLU A 166 6.86 -21.36 -1.49
CA GLU A 166 6.89 -22.19 -0.28
C GLU A 166 5.51 -22.32 0.37
N LEU A 167 4.84 -21.20 0.63
CA LEU A 167 3.51 -21.17 1.26
C LEU A 167 2.47 -21.90 0.39
N SER A 168 2.60 -21.84 -0.93
CA SER A 168 1.68 -22.52 -1.86
C SER A 168 1.77 -24.06 -1.78
N ARG A 169 2.87 -24.62 -1.25
CA ARG A 169 3.02 -26.08 -1.07
C ARG A 169 2.15 -26.63 0.05
N ASN A 170 1.77 -25.78 1.01
CA ASN A 170 0.88 -26.17 2.09
C ASN A 170 -0.23 -25.12 2.28
N PRO A 171 -1.31 -25.18 1.48
CA PRO A 171 -2.44 -24.27 1.61
C PRO A 171 -3.10 -24.33 3.00
N GLN A 172 -3.05 -25.49 3.68
CA GLN A 172 -3.61 -25.63 5.03
C GLN A 172 -2.90 -24.74 6.03
N TYR A 173 -1.57 -24.60 5.92
CA TYR A 173 -0.80 -23.70 6.79
C TYR A 173 -1.28 -22.23 6.70
N ILE A 174 -1.72 -21.78 5.52
CA ILE A 174 -2.29 -20.43 5.36
C ILE A 174 -3.60 -20.31 6.14
N TRP A 175 -4.47 -21.33 6.05
CA TRP A 175 -5.70 -21.37 6.82
C TRP A 175 -5.42 -21.41 8.33
N ASP A 176 -4.43 -22.17 8.77
CA ASP A 176 -4.06 -22.25 10.18
C ASP A 176 -3.64 -20.87 10.72
N ILE A 177 -2.86 -20.09 9.95
CA ILE A 177 -2.52 -18.70 10.29
C ILE A 177 -3.77 -17.82 10.38
N LEU A 178 -4.70 -17.95 9.44
CA LEU A 178 -5.95 -17.17 9.43
C LEU A 178 -6.84 -17.52 10.61
N TYR A 179 -6.96 -18.80 10.96
CA TYR A 179 -7.74 -19.27 12.10
C TYR A 179 -7.14 -18.83 13.43
N ASP A 180 -5.82 -18.93 13.58
CA ASP A 180 -5.12 -18.42 14.77
C ASP A 180 -5.31 -16.90 14.92
N GLY A 181 -5.15 -16.15 13.81
CA GLY A 181 -5.39 -14.71 13.80
C GLY A 181 -6.83 -14.36 14.18
N ALA A 182 -7.82 -15.09 13.64
CA ALA A 182 -9.22 -14.91 13.96
C ALA A 182 -9.54 -15.22 15.42
N ASP A 183 -8.98 -16.30 16.00
CA ASP A 183 -9.17 -16.65 17.41
C ASP A 183 -8.59 -15.57 18.34
N ARG A 184 -7.38 -15.08 18.05
CA ARG A 184 -6.76 -13.98 18.81
C ARG A 184 -7.60 -12.70 18.72
N ALA A 185 -8.03 -12.34 17.51
CA ALA A 185 -8.90 -11.17 17.28
C ALA A 185 -10.25 -11.31 18.01
N GLN A 186 -10.88 -12.49 17.96
CA GLN A 186 -12.17 -12.76 18.57
C GLN A 186 -12.15 -12.56 20.09
N LYS A 187 -11.05 -12.90 20.76
CA LYS A 187 -10.90 -12.68 22.21
C LYS A 187 -10.92 -11.20 22.57
N ILE A 188 -10.21 -10.37 21.79
CA ILE A 188 -10.20 -8.91 21.98
C ILE A 188 -11.59 -8.34 21.68
N ALA A 189 -12.16 -8.73 20.54
CA ALA A 189 -13.49 -8.29 20.12
C ALA A 189 -14.57 -8.61 21.15
N SER A 190 -14.60 -9.85 21.65
CA SER A 190 -15.60 -10.30 22.63
C SER A 190 -15.51 -9.50 23.93
N LYS A 191 -14.28 -9.20 24.39
CA LYS A 191 -14.06 -8.33 25.55
C LYS A 191 -14.60 -6.92 25.30
N THR A 192 -14.25 -6.32 24.17
CA THR A 192 -14.74 -4.98 23.81
C THR A 192 -16.26 -4.93 23.72
N ILE A 193 -16.90 -5.94 23.12
CA ILE A 193 -18.36 -6.03 23.02
C ILE A 193 -19.01 -6.14 24.41
N ALA A 194 -18.43 -6.92 25.32
CA ALA A 194 -18.93 -7.01 26.70
C ALA A 194 -18.88 -5.65 27.42
N GLU A 195 -17.79 -4.90 27.26
CA GLU A 195 -17.65 -3.54 27.81
C GLU A 195 -18.67 -2.56 27.20
N VAL A 196 -18.87 -2.63 25.88
CA VAL A 196 -19.85 -1.81 25.15
C VAL A 196 -21.28 -2.12 25.62
N LYS A 197 -21.66 -3.40 25.71
CA LYS A 197 -22.96 -3.85 26.23
C LYS A 197 -23.21 -3.38 27.66
N SER A 198 -22.22 -3.54 28.53
CA SER A 198 -22.29 -3.04 29.92
C SER A 198 -22.48 -1.53 30.00
N ALA A 199 -21.83 -0.77 29.11
CA ALA A 199 -21.94 0.69 29.07
C ALA A 199 -23.28 1.18 28.52
N THR A 200 -23.92 0.43 27.63
CA THR A 200 -25.25 0.75 27.06
C THR A 200 -26.41 0.18 27.85
N GLY A 201 -26.15 -0.69 28.84
CA GLY A 201 -27.20 -1.33 29.65
C GLY A 201 -27.90 -2.49 28.92
N ILE A 202 -27.27 -3.06 27.91
CA ILE A 202 -27.78 -4.21 27.15
C ILE A 202 -27.17 -5.50 27.72
N ALA A 203 -28.01 -6.52 27.94
CA ALA A 203 -27.57 -7.85 28.36
C ALA A 203 -26.85 -8.62 27.23
#